data_AF-A0A7R8UDK8-F1
#
_entry.id   AF-A0A7R8UDK8-F1
#
_cell.length_a   1.000
_cell.length_b   1.000
_cell.length_c   1.000
_cell.angle_alpha   90.00
_cell.angle_beta   90.00
_cell.angle_gamma   90.00
#
_symmetry.space_group_name_H-M   'P 1'
#
loop_
_entity.id
_entity.type
_entity.pdbx_description
1 polymer ?
#
loop_
_entity_poly.entity_id
_entity_poly.type
_entity_poly.pdbx_seq_one_letter_code
_entity_poly.pdbx_strand_id
1 'polypeptide(L)'
;MCTELKISITGQVRSSVDKEEMVLKWEELSNYAVDLSNYRPVYAPKDLLDVLLSLKGPSKIDGVDDDSIPKWEFAHIPLPVKNFFELRVHFADLLRLEPFQDLTLQCQRVLNYKHTPLCQQTLRKGNTPPPYRGALWSYVLGSHVNTHHIDHWEKLKANVLNTDLIVDKLVFKDIQLTASNDDQYFVFEDVLYQVMLCFSRDSEISEMVQGEPGTSKMKQYEGPPSGVVPFHGICMFAAPFCYLYDSPVKLYFTFRAFYIRYCHRLTTISTHHQGIVSLCLLFEKLLQTHEPQLWSHFRELQIQPIRIVFKWLMRAFSGHLPPDQLLILWDLVLGFDSLEILSLFAIIVLSFRKESLMQVSSLESVESILADLSSIKVSPLIQLALSRD
;
A
#
# COMPACT_ATOMS: atom_id res chain seq x y z
N MET A 1 -2.21 -15.27 18.92
CA MET A 1 -1.65 -14.14 19.68
C MET A 1 -2.47 -13.83 20.94
N CYS A 2 -3.74 -13.43 20.87
CA CYS A 2 -4.52 -13.10 22.08
C CYS A 2 -4.57 -14.26 23.11
N THR A 3 -4.81 -15.49 22.66
CA THR A 3 -4.75 -16.69 23.50
C THR A 3 -3.36 -16.95 24.09
N GLU A 4 -2.30 -16.70 23.31
CA GLU A 4 -0.90 -16.87 23.71
C GLU A 4 -0.50 -15.86 24.79
N LEU A 5 -0.95 -14.60 24.65
CA LEU A 5 -0.67 -13.51 25.57
C LEU A 5 -1.68 -13.43 26.73
N LYS A 6 -2.72 -14.27 26.74
CA LYS A 6 -3.84 -14.23 27.71
C LYS A 6 -4.54 -12.87 27.77
N ILE A 7 -4.65 -12.20 26.63
CA ILE A 7 -5.31 -10.90 26.48
C ILE A 7 -6.68 -11.10 25.83
N SER A 8 -7.67 -10.36 26.30
CA SER A 8 -9.01 -10.36 25.71
C SER A 8 -8.98 -9.76 24.29
N ILE A 9 -9.62 -10.44 23.34
CA ILE A 9 -9.82 -9.90 21.98
C ILE A 9 -10.79 -8.72 22.04
N THR A 10 -11.83 -8.82 22.87
CA THR A 10 -12.76 -7.71 23.14
C THR A 10 -12.06 -6.69 24.04
N GLY A 11 -12.11 -5.42 23.65
CA GLY A 11 -11.44 -4.34 24.37
C GLY A 11 -11.90 -4.22 25.81
N GLN A 12 -10.99 -3.79 26.68
CA GLN A 12 -11.27 -3.53 28.08
C GLN A 12 -11.38 -2.03 28.33
N VAL A 13 -12.14 -1.63 29.34
CA VAL A 13 -12.16 -0.23 29.77
C VAL A 13 -10.78 0.15 30.28
N ARG A 14 -10.19 1.21 29.72
CA ARG A 14 -8.90 1.70 30.15
C ARG A 14 -8.97 2.22 31.60
N SER A 15 -7.94 1.96 32.39
CA SER A 15 -7.86 2.50 33.76
C SER A 15 -7.87 4.02 33.76
N SER A 16 -8.33 4.66 34.84
CA SER A 16 -8.39 6.12 34.93
C SER A 16 -7.01 6.76 34.78
N VAL A 17 -5.99 6.18 35.43
CA VAL A 17 -4.60 6.65 35.37
C VAL A 17 -4.05 6.58 33.95
N ASP A 18 -4.24 5.44 33.29
CA ASP A 18 -3.75 5.23 31.92
C ASP A 18 -4.48 6.14 30.92
N LYS A 19 -5.78 6.36 31.11
CA LYS A 19 -6.56 7.31 30.31
C LYS A 19 -6.07 8.74 30.49
N GLU A 20 -5.84 9.19 31.73
CA GLU A 20 -5.31 10.52 32.02
C GLU A 20 -3.93 10.73 31.40
N GLU A 21 -3.04 9.74 31.51
CA GLU A 21 -1.72 9.79 30.88
C GLU A 21 -1.82 9.91 29.35
N MET A 22 -2.68 9.09 28.72
CA MET A 22 -2.86 9.12 27.27
C MET A 22 -3.51 10.42 26.78
N VAL A 23 -4.41 11.01 27.56
CA VAL A 23 -4.97 12.35 27.26
C VAL A 23 -3.88 13.40 27.28
N LEU A 24 -3.04 13.41 28.32
CA LEU A 24 -1.95 14.37 28.47
C LEU A 24 -0.90 14.25 27.37
N LYS A 25 -0.63 13.02 26.91
CA LYS A 25 0.38 12.70 25.89
C LYS A 25 -0.18 12.56 24.47
N TRP A 26 -1.44 12.90 24.21
CA TRP A 26 -2.07 12.61 22.92
C TRP A 26 -1.33 13.22 21.71
N GLU A 27 -0.72 14.40 21.87
CA GLU A 27 0.07 15.06 20.82
C GLU A 27 1.54 14.57 20.77
N GLU A 28 1.97 13.80 21.77
CA GLU A 28 3.35 13.28 21.93
C GLU A 28 3.30 11.81 22.37
N LEU A 29 2.56 10.98 21.64
CA LEU A 29 2.33 9.57 21.99
C LEU A 29 3.62 8.73 21.93
N SER A 30 4.67 9.19 21.27
CA SER A 30 6.03 8.63 21.37
C SER A 30 6.57 8.61 22.81
N ASN A 31 6.12 9.54 23.66
CA ASN A 31 6.48 9.60 25.09
C ASN A 31 5.57 8.74 25.98
N TYR A 32 4.55 8.07 25.42
CA TYR A 32 3.64 7.21 26.17
C TYR A 32 4.27 5.83 26.39
N ALA A 33 4.42 5.45 27.66
CA ALA A 33 5.17 4.26 28.03
C ALA A 33 4.34 2.99 27.79
N VAL A 34 4.81 2.15 26.87
CA VAL A 34 4.15 0.89 26.53
C VAL A 34 5.16 -0.25 26.52
N ASP A 35 4.93 -1.29 27.32
CA ASP A 35 5.71 -2.52 27.20
C ASP A 35 5.27 -3.31 25.96
N LEU A 36 6.18 -3.37 24.99
CA LEU A 36 5.97 -4.02 23.70
C LEU A 36 6.81 -5.30 23.53
N SER A 37 7.44 -5.79 24.60
CA SER A 37 8.41 -6.89 24.54
C SER A 37 7.80 -8.20 24.05
N ASN A 38 6.54 -8.45 24.40
CA ASN A 38 5.81 -9.66 24.02
C ASN A 38 4.98 -9.50 22.73
N TYR A 39 5.05 -8.35 22.07
CA TYR A 39 4.25 -8.05 20.88
C TYR A 39 5.10 -8.15 19.62
N ARG A 40 4.56 -8.86 18.63
CA ARG A 40 5.10 -9.00 17.29
C ARG A 40 4.01 -8.72 16.26
N PRO A 41 4.35 -8.37 15.01
CA PRO A 41 3.35 -8.28 13.95
C PRO A 41 2.54 -9.59 13.83
N VAL A 42 1.25 -9.49 13.49
CA VAL A 42 0.39 -10.67 13.32
C VAL A 42 0.84 -11.52 12.13
N TYR A 43 1.21 -10.84 11.05
CA TYR A 43 1.85 -11.41 9.87
C TYR A 43 2.71 -10.35 9.17
N ALA A 44 3.63 -10.80 8.33
CA ALA A 44 4.50 -9.99 7.49
C ALA A 44 4.22 -10.30 6.00
N PRO A 45 4.77 -9.50 5.06
CA PRO A 45 4.58 -9.75 3.63
C PRO A 45 4.95 -11.18 3.19
N LYS A 46 5.99 -11.77 3.77
CA LYS A 46 6.38 -13.16 3.47
C LYS A 46 5.27 -14.16 3.78
N ASP A 47 4.61 -14.02 4.93
CA ASP A 47 3.56 -14.94 5.37
C ASP A 47 2.36 -14.88 4.42
N LEU A 48 1.96 -13.66 4.01
CA LEU A 48 0.89 -13.49 3.03
C LEU A 48 1.27 -14.12 1.69
N LEU A 49 2.48 -13.87 1.19
CA LEU A 49 2.95 -14.46 -0.06
C LEU A 49 2.94 -16.00 -0.01
N ASP A 50 3.38 -16.60 1.10
CA ASP A 50 3.37 -18.06 1.26
C ASP A 50 1.93 -18.62 1.20
N VAL A 51 0.94 -17.90 1.77
CA VAL A 51 -0.48 -18.23 1.59
C VAL A 51 -0.90 -18.10 0.13
N LEU A 52 -0.52 -17.02 -0.55
CA LEU A 52 -0.88 -16.78 -1.94
C LEU A 52 -0.33 -17.87 -2.88
N LEU A 53 0.92 -18.30 -2.67
CA LEU A 53 1.55 -19.38 -3.43
C LEU A 53 0.89 -20.74 -3.17
N SER A 54 0.25 -20.92 -2.00
CA SER A 54 -0.49 -22.14 -1.67
C SER A 54 -1.89 -22.22 -2.30
N LEU A 55 -2.40 -21.12 -2.88
CA LEU A 55 -3.71 -21.08 -3.50
C LEU A 55 -3.79 -22.09 -4.64
N LYS A 56 -4.88 -22.85 -4.70
CA LYS A 56 -5.17 -23.78 -5.80
C LYS A 56 -6.20 -23.16 -6.73
N GLY A 57 -5.93 -23.21 -8.04
CA GLY A 57 -6.91 -22.83 -9.06
C GLY A 57 -8.12 -23.78 -9.04
N PRO A 58 -9.26 -23.38 -9.65
CA PRO A 58 -10.42 -24.24 -9.80
C PRO A 58 -10.07 -25.45 -10.69
N SER A 59 -9.86 -26.60 -10.04
CA SER A 59 -9.69 -27.96 -10.56
C SER A 59 -8.70 -28.15 -11.73
N LYS A 60 -7.63 -28.91 -11.46
CA LYS A 60 -6.73 -29.49 -12.47
C LYS A 60 -7.56 -30.19 -13.56
N ILE A 61 -7.23 -29.95 -14.83
CA ILE A 61 -7.51 -30.93 -15.88
C ILE A 61 -6.59 -32.11 -15.56
N ASP A 62 -7.16 -33.25 -15.20
CA ASP A 62 -6.42 -34.49 -14.95
C ASP A 62 -5.52 -34.80 -16.17
N GLY A 63 -4.19 -34.85 -15.97
CA GLY A 63 -3.27 -35.42 -16.97
C GLY A 63 -2.02 -34.61 -17.35
N VAL A 64 -1.74 -33.42 -16.79
CA VAL A 64 -0.47 -32.72 -17.03
C VAL A 64 0.50 -33.00 -15.88
N ASP A 65 1.65 -33.59 -16.17
CA ASP A 65 2.73 -33.89 -15.22
C ASP A 65 3.10 -32.65 -14.37
N ASP A 66 2.81 -32.75 -13.07
CA ASP A 66 2.95 -31.72 -12.02
C ASP A 66 4.41 -31.29 -11.78
N ASP A 67 5.38 -32.04 -12.31
CA ASP A 67 6.81 -31.84 -12.07
C ASP A 67 7.48 -30.82 -13.02
N SER A 68 6.77 -30.34 -14.04
CA SER A 68 7.35 -29.43 -15.05
C SER A 68 7.12 -27.94 -14.79
N ILE A 69 6.10 -27.58 -13.99
CA ILE A 69 5.77 -26.18 -13.66
C ILE A 69 6.34 -25.87 -12.28
N PRO A 70 7.22 -24.87 -12.14
CA PRO A 70 7.74 -24.50 -10.84
C PRO A 70 6.60 -24.10 -9.89
N LYS A 71 6.53 -24.72 -8.70
CA LYS A 71 5.47 -24.53 -7.68
C LYS A 71 5.43 -23.12 -7.05
N TRP A 72 6.19 -22.18 -7.60
CA TRP A 72 6.34 -20.81 -7.12
C TRP A 72 5.80 -19.76 -8.11
N GLU A 73 5.20 -20.19 -9.22
CA GLU A 73 4.54 -19.31 -10.18
C GLU A 73 3.05 -19.14 -9.83
N PHE A 74 2.47 -18.00 -10.20
CA PHE A 74 1.02 -17.72 -10.11
C PHE A 74 0.26 -18.16 -11.36
N ALA A 75 0.97 -18.68 -12.38
CA ALA A 75 0.41 -19.03 -13.69
C ALA A 75 -0.70 -20.10 -13.61
N HIS A 76 -0.75 -20.90 -12.55
CA HIS A 76 -1.83 -21.87 -12.29
C HIS A 76 -3.16 -21.23 -11.89
N ILE A 77 -3.18 -19.93 -11.60
CA ILE A 77 -4.39 -19.18 -11.24
C ILE A 77 -4.96 -18.54 -12.52
N PRO A 78 -6.15 -18.96 -13.00
CA PRO A 78 -6.71 -18.49 -14.26
C PRO A 78 -7.40 -17.12 -14.14
N LEU A 79 -6.67 -16.10 -13.70
CA LEU A 79 -7.16 -14.72 -13.63
C LEU A 79 -6.75 -13.93 -14.88
N PRO A 80 -7.67 -13.13 -15.46
CA PRO A 80 -7.34 -12.22 -16.55
C PRO A 80 -6.48 -11.07 -16.00
N VAL A 81 -5.35 -10.82 -16.65
CA VAL A 81 -4.48 -9.68 -16.37
C VAL A 81 -4.06 -9.07 -17.70
N LYS A 82 -3.83 -7.74 -17.71
CA LYS A 82 -3.42 -7.03 -18.91
C LYS A 82 -2.05 -7.51 -19.40
N ASN A 83 -1.85 -7.55 -20.70
CA ASN A 83 -0.51 -7.59 -21.27
C ASN A 83 0.09 -6.17 -21.35
N PHE A 84 1.36 -6.06 -21.71
CA PHE A 84 2.04 -4.77 -21.78
C PHE A 84 1.47 -3.82 -22.83
N PHE A 85 0.96 -4.33 -23.96
CA PHE A 85 0.30 -3.48 -24.95
C PHE A 85 -0.96 -2.83 -24.37
N GLU A 86 -1.78 -3.60 -23.66
CA GLU A 86 -2.97 -3.08 -22.97
C GLU A 86 -2.60 -2.07 -21.88
N LEU A 87 -1.51 -2.30 -21.13
CA LEU A 87 -0.99 -1.32 -20.17
C LEU A 87 -0.48 -0.05 -20.85
N ARG A 88 0.22 -0.17 -22.00
CA ARG A 88 0.70 0.97 -22.78
C ARG A 88 -0.46 1.83 -23.26
N VAL A 89 -1.56 1.20 -23.72
CA VAL A 89 -2.79 1.91 -24.09
C VAL A 89 -3.44 2.56 -22.86
N HIS A 90 -3.54 1.83 -21.75
CA HIS A 90 -4.17 2.34 -20.53
C HIS A 90 -3.43 3.56 -19.95
N PHE A 91 -2.10 3.56 -19.99
CA PHE A 91 -1.23 4.62 -19.46
C PHE A 91 -0.73 5.60 -20.54
N ALA A 92 -1.31 5.59 -21.75
CA ALA A 92 -0.84 6.39 -22.88
C ALA A 92 -0.83 7.91 -22.61
N ASP A 93 -1.68 8.40 -21.69
CA ASP A 93 -1.71 9.80 -21.28
C ASP A 93 -0.35 10.28 -20.72
N LEU A 94 0.48 9.39 -20.15
CA LEU A 94 1.83 9.72 -19.65
C LEU A 94 2.83 10.11 -20.74
N LEU A 95 2.57 9.70 -21.98
CA LEU A 95 3.43 9.96 -23.13
C LEU A 95 3.03 11.25 -23.87
N ARG A 96 1.89 11.86 -23.50
CA ARG A 96 1.44 13.10 -24.17
C ARG A 96 2.29 14.28 -23.72
N LEU A 97 2.95 14.91 -24.68
CA LEU A 97 3.60 16.20 -24.50
C LEU A 97 2.54 17.29 -24.50
N GLU A 98 2.40 18.01 -23.39
CA GLU A 98 1.57 19.22 -23.32
C GLU A 98 2.45 20.44 -23.56
N PRO A 99 1.92 21.50 -24.19
CA PRO A 99 2.63 22.76 -24.32
C PRO A 99 3.04 23.29 -22.94
N PHE A 100 4.19 23.96 -22.87
CA PHE A 100 4.69 24.53 -21.62
C PHE A 100 3.62 25.44 -21.01
N GLN A 101 3.04 24.99 -19.92
CA GLN A 101 2.04 25.72 -19.14
C GLN A 101 2.50 25.75 -17.69
N ASP A 102 2.17 26.84 -17.01
CA ASP A 102 2.38 26.94 -15.57
C ASP A 102 1.45 25.95 -14.85
N LEU A 103 2.03 24.83 -14.39
CA LEU A 103 1.34 23.75 -13.69
C LEU A 103 0.66 24.25 -12.40
N THR A 104 1.25 25.25 -11.74
CA THR A 104 0.70 25.89 -10.53
C THR A 104 -0.63 26.56 -10.86
N LEU A 105 -0.64 27.39 -11.90
CA LEU A 105 -1.84 28.08 -12.38
C LEU A 105 -2.90 27.08 -12.87
N GLN A 106 -2.49 26.00 -13.54
CA GLN A 106 -3.40 24.94 -13.98
C GLN A 106 -4.07 24.26 -12.77
N CYS A 107 -3.30 23.85 -11.76
CA CYS A 107 -3.82 23.21 -10.56
C CYS A 107 -4.80 24.13 -9.82
N GLN A 108 -4.46 25.42 -9.69
CA GLN A 108 -5.34 26.40 -9.06
C GLN A 108 -6.67 26.54 -9.81
N ARG A 109 -6.63 26.62 -11.15
CA ARG A 109 -7.86 26.66 -11.97
C ARG A 109 -8.71 25.41 -11.80
N VAL A 110 -8.10 24.23 -11.87
CA VAL A 110 -8.80 22.94 -11.70
C VAL A 110 -9.48 22.85 -10.33
N LEU A 111 -8.78 23.21 -9.26
CA LEU A 111 -9.32 23.21 -7.90
C LEU A 111 -10.46 24.23 -7.72
N ASN A 112 -10.42 25.36 -8.44
CA ASN A 112 -11.52 26.34 -8.43
C ASN A 112 -12.79 25.81 -9.12
N TYR A 113 -12.67 24.99 -10.17
CA TYR A 113 -13.81 24.35 -10.82
C TYR A 113 -14.46 23.26 -9.98
N LYS A 114 -13.74 22.67 -9.01
CA LYS A 114 -14.22 21.60 -8.12
C LYS A 114 -14.79 20.38 -8.86
N HIS A 115 -14.24 20.08 -10.03
CA HIS A 115 -14.71 18.98 -10.87
C HIS A 115 -13.76 17.79 -10.76
N THR A 116 -14.19 16.72 -10.07
CA THR A 116 -13.36 15.54 -9.77
C THR A 116 -12.65 14.95 -11.00
N PRO A 117 -13.30 14.74 -12.16
CA PRO A 117 -12.61 14.28 -13.37
C PRO A 117 -11.42 15.15 -13.82
N LEU A 118 -11.48 16.47 -13.63
CA LEU A 118 -10.37 17.37 -13.99
C LEU A 118 -9.21 17.24 -13.01
N CYS A 119 -9.51 17.09 -11.71
CA CYS A 119 -8.51 16.80 -10.69
C CYS A 119 -7.80 15.48 -11.00
N GLN A 120 -8.57 14.44 -11.33
CA GLN A 120 -8.05 13.13 -11.68
C GLN A 120 -7.17 13.18 -12.95
N GLN A 121 -7.62 13.87 -14.00
CA GLN A 121 -6.83 14.06 -15.21
C GLN A 121 -5.50 14.80 -14.94
N THR A 122 -5.49 15.75 -14.00
CA THR A 122 -4.27 16.47 -13.60
C THR A 122 -3.25 15.52 -12.96
N LEU A 123 -3.70 14.61 -12.10
CA LEU A 123 -2.83 13.64 -11.43
C LEU A 123 -2.19 12.61 -12.38
N ARG A 124 -2.84 12.28 -13.51
CA ARG A 124 -2.29 11.34 -14.52
C ARG A 124 -0.92 11.72 -15.05
N LYS A 125 -0.51 12.98 -14.91
CA LYS A 125 0.78 13.49 -15.37
C LYS A 125 1.94 13.15 -14.43
N GLY A 126 1.67 12.78 -13.18
CA GLY A 126 2.71 12.44 -12.20
C GLY A 126 3.67 13.58 -11.84
N ASN A 127 3.30 14.84 -12.11
CA ASN A 127 4.13 16.02 -11.90
C ASN A 127 3.42 17.11 -11.06
N THR A 128 2.52 16.68 -10.18
CA THR A 128 1.73 17.59 -9.34
C THR A 128 2.63 18.44 -8.44
N PRO A 129 2.50 19.78 -8.44
CA PRO A 129 3.28 20.59 -7.52
C PRO A 129 2.88 20.32 -6.06
N PRO A 130 3.83 20.21 -5.11
CA PRO A 130 3.55 19.77 -3.74
C PRO A 130 2.39 20.49 -3.03
N PRO A 131 2.25 21.84 -3.11
CA PRO A 131 1.20 22.55 -2.39
C PRO A 131 -0.23 22.20 -2.83
N TYR A 132 -0.42 21.66 -4.04
CA TYR A 132 -1.75 21.34 -4.58
C TYR A 132 -2.09 19.85 -4.48
N ARG A 133 -1.10 18.99 -4.21
CA ARG A 133 -1.29 17.52 -4.24
C ARG A 133 -2.35 17.05 -3.26
N GLY A 134 -2.25 17.43 -1.98
CA GLY A 134 -3.25 17.05 -0.97
C GLY A 134 -4.67 17.49 -1.36
N ALA A 135 -4.82 18.73 -1.83
CA ALA A 135 -6.12 19.22 -2.29
C ALA A 135 -6.67 18.39 -3.46
N LEU A 136 -5.87 18.11 -4.50
CA LEU A 136 -6.29 17.29 -5.64
C LEU A 136 -6.67 15.87 -5.21
N TRP A 137 -5.89 15.24 -4.33
CA TRP A 137 -6.19 13.92 -3.79
C TRP A 137 -7.52 13.92 -3.05
N SER A 138 -7.77 14.94 -2.21
CA SER A 138 -9.03 15.03 -1.47
C SER A 138 -10.26 15.17 -2.38
N TYR A 139 -10.14 15.87 -3.52
CA TYR A 139 -11.21 15.96 -4.53
C TYR A 139 -11.43 14.65 -5.29
N VAL A 140 -10.36 13.90 -5.58
CA VAL A 140 -10.45 12.61 -6.29
C VAL A 140 -11.02 11.52 -5.38
N LEU A 141 -10.69 11.57 -4.10
CA LEU A 141 -11.16 10.62 -3.08
C LEU A 141 -12.47 11.03 -2.42
N GLY A 142 -12.95 12.26 -2.62
CA GLY A 142 -14.13 12.79 -1.96
C GLY A 142 -13.95 12.96 -0.44
N SER A 143 -12.71 13.13 0.04
CA SER A 143 -12.36 13.11 1.47
C SER A 143 -12.37 14.49 2.14
N HIS A 144 -13.15 15.43 1.61
CA HIS A 144 -13.21 16.77 2.18
C HIS A 144 -13.80 16.74 3.60
N VAL A 145 -13.02 17.24 4.55
CA VAL A 145 -13.43 17.32 5.96
C VAL A 145 -14.52 18.37 6.13
N ASN A 146 -15.59 17.98 6.82
CA ASN A 146 -16.72 18.81 7.21
C ASN A 146 -16.98 18.60 8.72
N THR A 147 -18.00 19.24 9.30
CA THR A 147 -18.28 19.15 10.74
C THR A 147 -18.53 17.71 11.20
N HIS A 148 -19.31 16.93 10.45
CA HIS A 148 -19.57 15.52 10.77
C HIS A 148 -18.29 14.69 10.82
N HIS A 149 -17.33 14.94 9.91
CA HIS A 149 -16.03 14.29 9.94
C HIS A 149 -15.22 14.63 11.21
N ILE A 150 -15.27 15.88 11.67
CA ILE A 150 -14.60 16.28 12.92
C ILE A 150 -15.24 15.58 14.12
N ASP A 151 -16.57 15.54 14.18
CA ASP A 151 -17.31 14.85 15.25
C ASP A 151 -17.00 13.34 15.27
N HIS A 152 -16.90 12.72 14.09
CA HIS A 152 -16.51 11.31 13.96
C HIS A 152 -15.08 11.08 14.43
N TRP A 153 -14.13 11.94 14.06
CA TRP A 153 -12.76 11.86 14.54
C TRP A 153 -12.68 11.95 16.08
N GLU A 154 -13.38 12.90 16.70
CA GLU A 154 -13.42 13.02 18.16
C GLU A 154 -14.06 11.81 18.83
N LYS A 155 -15.07 11.20 18.21
CA LYS A 155 -15.66 9.93 18.68
C LYS A 155 -14.63 8.79 18.60
N LEU A 156 -13.88 8.68 17.51
CA LEU A 156 -12.82 7.68 17.37
C LEU A 156 -11.71 7.88 18.42
N LYS A 157 -11.24 9.12 18.58
CA LYS A 157 -10.28 9.49 19.63
C LYS A 157 -10.81 9.14 21.02
N ALA A 158 -12.05 9.47 21.33
CA ALA A 158 -12.68 9.10 22.60
C ALA A 158 -12.72 7.57 22.80
N ASN A 159 -13.03 6.80 21.76
CA ASN A 159 -13.00 5.33 21.80
C ASN A 159 -11.58 4.80 22.03
N VAL A 160 -10.57 5.40 21.40
CA VAL A 160 -9.17 5.09 21.68
C VAL A 160 -8.90 5.34 23.15
N LEU A 161 -9.21 6.52 23.69
CA LEU A 161 -8.92 6.93 25.07
C LEU A 161 -9.64 6.08 26.15
N ASN A 162 -10.84 5.59 25.85
CA ASN A 162 -11.67 4.85 26.82
C ASN A 162 -11.46 3.34 26.78
N THR A 163 -10.97 2.79 25.66
CA THR A 163 -10.91 1.34 25.46
C THR A 163 -9.49 0.92 25.08
N ASP A 164 -8.90 0.09 25.94
CA ASP A 164 -7.64 -0.59 25.68
C ASP A 164 -7.90 -1.83 24.81
N LEU A 165 -7.28 -1.87 23.65
CA LEU A 165 -7.33 -2.99 22.71
C LEU A 165 -5.92 -3.46 22.41
N ILE A 166 -5.77 -4.77 22.17
CA ILE A 166 -4.48 -5.33 21.74
C ILE A 166 -3.92 -4.64 20.49
N VAL A 167 -4.80 -4.16 19.60
CA VAL A 167 -4.40 -3.44 18.39
C VAL A 167 -3.61 -2.17 18.69
N ASP A 168 -3.79 -1.55 19.86
CA ASP A 168 -3.03 -0.35 20.23
C ASP A 168 -1.55 -0.73 20.34
N LYS A 169 -1.25 -1.80 21.08
CA LYS A 169 0.11 -2.31 21.24
C LYS A 169 0.71 -2.75 19.90
N LEU A 170 -0.11 -3.30 19.00
CA LEU A 170 0.33 -3.66 17.64
C LEU A 170 0.62 -2.43 16.78
N VAL A 171 -0.18 -1.37 16.87
CA VAL A 171 0.08 -0.08 16.20
C VAL A 171 1.36 0.55 16.74
N PHE A 172 1.51 0.60 18.07
CA PHE A 172 2.74 1.07 18.72
C PHE A 172 3.97 0.31 18.24
N LYS A 173 3.88 -1.03 18.21
CA LYS A 173 4.97 -1.88 17.76
C LYS A 173 5.30 -1.67 16.28
N ASP A 174 4.28 -1.53 15.43
CA ASP A 174 4.48 -1.41 13.99
C ASP A 174 5.22 -0.12 13.63
N ILE A 175 4.78 1.01 14.19
CA ILE A 175 5.40 2.33 13.95
C ILE A 175 6.85 2.34 14.46
N GLN A 176 7.11 1.82 15.66
CA GLN A 176 8.47 1.69 16.18
C GLN A 176 9.38 0.82 15.31
N LEU A 177 8.86 -0.24 14.70
CA LEU A 177 9.64 -1.12 13.83
C LEU A 177 9.82 -0.57 12.41
N THR A 178 9.02 0.41 12.01
CA THR A 178 8.99 0.92 10.64
C THR A 178 9.25 2.42 10.61
N ALA A 179 8.23 3.26 10.67
CA ALA A 179 8.34 4.71 10.50
C ALA A 179 9.37 5.36 11.45
N SER A 180 9.46 4.95 12.72
CA SER A 180 10.45 5.50 13.67
C SER A 180 11.90 5.12 13.34
N ASN A 181 12.11 3.99 12.66
CA ASN A 181 13.43 3.53 12.21
C ASN A 181 13.74 3.96 10.76
N ASP A 182 12.88 4.75 10.14
CA ASP A 182 13.01 5.21 8.77
C ASP A 182 13.45 6.68 8.78
N ASP A 183 14.55 6.96 8.07
CA ASP A 183 15.18 8.27 7.99
C ASP A 183 14.30 9.34 7.32
N GLN A 184 13.27 8.93 6.60
CA GLN A 184 12.30 9.82 5.95
C GLN A 184 11.08 10.07 6.84
N TYR A 185 10.62 9.07 7.59
CA TYR A 185 9.34 9.14 8.30
C TYR A 185 9.44 9.30 9.83
N PHE A 186 10.62 9.22 10.44
CA PHE A 186 10.77 9.25 11.91
C PHE A 186 10.13 10.47 12.59
N VAL A 187 10.10 11.62 11.89
CA VAL A 187 9.51 12.88 12.39
C VAL A 187 7.98 12.84 12.52
N PHE A 188 7.31 11.83 11.97
CA PHE A 188 5.85 11.74 11.93
C PHE A 188 5.26 10.71 12.89
N GLU A 189 6.08 10.15 13.78
CA GLU A 189 5.69 9.10 14.72
C GLU A 189 4.40 9.42 15.50
N ASP A 190 4.31 10.61 16.11
CA ASP A 190 3.16 10.99 16.93
C ASP A 190 1.85 11.09 16.12
N VAL A 191 1.92 11.73 14.96
CA VAL A 191 0.76 11.86 14.05
C VAL A 191 0.34 10.47 13.54
N LEU A 192 1.28 9.59 13.25
CA LEU A 192 1.00 8.22 12.85
C LEU A 192 0.30 7.43 13.96
N TYR A 193 0.69 7.59 15.23
CA TYR A 193 -0.05 6.98 16.34
C TYR A 193 -1.50 7.45 16.38
N GLN A 194 -1.73 8.76 16.33
CA GLN A 194 -3.09 9.32 16.34
C GLN A 194 -3.96 8.75 15.22
N VAL A 195 -3.43 8.77 13.99
CA VAL A 195 -4.13 8.32 12.78
C VAL A 195 -4.40 6.83 12.82
N MET A 196 -3.40 6.00 13.14
CA MET A 196 -3.52 4.55 13.10
C MET A 196 -4.36 3.99 14.26
N LEU A 197 -4.29 4.61 15.45
CA LEU A 197 -5.18 4.26 16.56
C LEU A 197 -6.64 4.59 16.21
N CYS A 198 -6.93 5.77 15.68
CA CYS A 198 -8.29 6.12 15.25
C CYS A 198 -8.76 5.23 14.09
N PHE A 199 -7.89 4.94 13.13
CA PHE A 199 -8.16 4.00 12.03
C PHE A 199 -8.57 2.62 12.55
N SER A 200 -7.90 2.09 13.57
CA SER A 200 -8.25 0.78 14.14
C SER A 200 -9.65 0.74 14.78
N ARG A 201 -10.20 1.89 15.19
CA ARG A 201 -11.51 2.02 15.85
C ARG A 201 -12.67 2.26 14.90
N ASP A 202 -12.40 2.60 13.64
CA ASP A 202 -13.44 3.04 12.71
C ASP A 202 -14.14 1.87 12.03
N SER A 203 -15.28 1.45 12.60
CA SER A 203 -16.07 0.32 12.10
C SER A 203 -16.63 0.51 10.70
N GLU A 204 -16.82 1.75 10.25
CA GLU A 204 -17.33 2.06 8.91
C GLU A 204 -16.39 1.56 7.79
N ILE A 205 -15.09 1.42 8.07
CA ILE A 205 -14.11 0.90 7.10
C ILE A 205 -14.52 -0.50 6.64
N SER A 206 -14.86 -1.38 7.58
CA SER A 206 -15.22 -2.76 7.28
C SER A 206 -16.49 -2.85 6.43
N GLU A 207 -17.46 -1.97 6.70
CA GLU A 207 -18.73 -1.90 5.98
C GLU A 207 -18.52 -1.45 4.53
N MET A 208 -17.64 -0.46 4.32
CA MET A 208 -17.33 0.06 3.00
C MET A 208 -16.51 -0.93 2.15
N VAL A 209 -15.61 -1.70 2.76
CA VAL A 209 -14.79 -2.72 2.05
C VAL A 209 -15.62 -3.96 1.68
N GLN A 210 -16.52 -4.42 2.56
CA GLN A 210 -17.37 -5.60 2.29
C GLN A 210 -18.40 -5.38 1.17
N GLY A 211 -18.63 -4.13 0.77
CA GLY A 211 -19.50 -3.80 -0.36
C GLY A 211 -18.92 -4.18 -1.74
N GLU A 212 -17.63 -4.53 -1.84
CA GLU A 212 -17.01 -4.86 -3.12
C GLU A 212 -17.39 -6.26 -3.65
N PRO A 213 -17.79 -6.40 -4.93
CA PRO A 213 -18.09 -7.69 -5.55
C PRO A 213 -16.87 -8.63 -5.51
N GLY A 214 -17.07 -9.86 -5.03
CA GLY A 214 -16.01 -10.88 -4.96
C GLY A 214 -15.33 -11.01 -3.59
N THR A 215 -15.72 -10.19 -2.61
CA THR A 215 -15.38 -10.44 -1.19
C THR A 215 -16.40 -11.39 -0.58
N SER A 216 -15.94 -12.49 0.02
CA SER A 216 -16.83 -13.41 0.74
C SER A 216 -17.22 -12.78 2.07
N LYS A 217 -18.49 -12.97 2.50
CA LYS A 217 -18.91 -12.58 3.86
C LYS A 217 -18.07 -13.35 4.86
N MET A 218 -17.10 -12.67 5.48
CA MET A 218 -16.31 -13.26 6.55
C MET A 218 -17.24 -13.67 7.69
N LYS A 219 -16.98 -14.85 8.28
CA LYS A 219 -17.53 -15.21 9.60
C LYS A 219 -17.22 -14.09 10.59
N GLN A 220 -18.02 -13.98 11.64
CA GLN A 220 -17.89 -13.01 12.74
C GLN A 220 -16.41 -12.76 13.07
N TYR A 221 -15.88 -11.63 12.59
CA TYR A 221 -14.46 -11.30 12.69
C TYR A 221 -14.20 -10.72 14.07
N GLU A 222 -13.46 -11.46 14.89
CA GLU A 222 -13.06 -11.05 16.22
C GLU A 222 -11.71 -10.30 16.15
N GLY A 223 -11.71 -9.10 15.56
CA GLY A 223 -10.50 -8.27 15.46
C GLY A 223 -10.79 -6.78 15.71
N PRO A 224 -9.91 -5.88 15.27
CA PRO A 224 -10.12 -4.44 15.44
C PRO A 224 -11.45 -4.01 14.82
N PRO A 225 -12.16 -3.03 15.43
CA PRO A 225 -13.43 -2.53 14.89
C PRO A 225 -13.41 -2.22 13.40
N SER A 226 -12.28 -1.73 12.87
CA SER A 226 -12.11 -1.44 11.43
C SER A 226 -12.19 -2.63 10.49
N GLY A 227 -12.18 -3.87 11.00
CA GLY A 227 -12.12 -5.08 10.19
C GLY A 227 -10.75 -5.37 9.58
N VAL A 228 -9.75 -4.51 9.86
CA VAL A 228 -8.40 -4.64 9.29
C VAL A 228 -7.49 -5.40 10.24
N VAL A 229 -6.96 -6.54 9.78
CA VAL A 229 -5.96 -7.30 10.53
C VAL A 229 -4.63 -6.52 10.50
N PRO A 230 -4.05 -6.14 11.67
CA PRO A 230 -2.77 -5.46 11.71
C PRO A 230 -1.65 -6.35 11.15
N PHE A 231 -0.75 -5.78 10.38
CA PHE A 231 0.40 -6.50 9.81
C PHE A 231 1.63 -5.60 9.81
N HIS A 232 2.80 -6.20 9.58
CA HIS A 232 4.05 -5.46 9.57
C HIS A 232 4.14 -4.45 8.41
N GLY A 233 4.18 -3.17 8.75
CA GLY A 233 4.26 -2.04 7.83
C GLY A 233 2.91 -1.51 7.38
N ILE A 234 1.83 -1.76 8.12
CA ILE A 234 0.52 -1.18 7.81
C ILE A 234 0.51 0.34 7.96
N CYS A 235 1.25 0.89 8.93
CA CYS A 235 1.33 2.35 9.10
C CYS A 235 2.01 3.04 7.92
N MET A 236 2.80 2.31 7.13
CA MET A 236 3.45 2.85 5.94
C MET A 236 2.44 3.24 4.85
N PHE A 237 1.19 2.78 4.89
CA PHE A 237 0.15 3.34 4.03
C PHE A 237 -0.26 4.77 4.42
N ALA A 238 -0.14 5.14 5.69
CA ALA A 238 -0.49 6.47 6.19
C ALA A 238 0.70 7.45 6.15
N ALA A 239 1.93 6.96 6.34
CA ALA A 239 3.13 7.81 6.48
C ALA A 239 3.34 8.83 5.35
N PRO A 240 3.15 8.50 4.05
CA PRO A 240 3.32 9.47 2.97
C PRO A 240 2.32 10.63 3.02
N PHE A 241 1.14 10.43 3.63
CA PHE A 241 0.14 11.48 3.79
C PHE A 241 0.57 12.56 4.78
N CYS A 242 1.54 12.28 5.67
CA CYS A 242 2.10 13.28 6.59
C CYS A 242 2.82 14.41 5.86
N TYR A 243 3.35 14.17 4.66
CA TYR A 243 3.91 15.21 3.80
C TYR A 243 2.86 16.07 3.08
N LEU A 244 1.59 15.66 3.11
CA LEU A 244 0.48 16.33 2.41
C LEU A 244 -0.40 17.18 3.33
N TYR A 245 -0.39 16.90 4.63
CA TYR A 245 -1.35 17.47 5.57
C TYR A 245 -0.71 17.75 6.93
N ASP A 246 -0.86 18.99 7.40
CA ASP A 246 -0.51 19.36 8.78
C ASP A 246 -1.60 18.95 9.78
N SER A 247 -2.83 18.72 9.31
CA SER A 247 -3.98 18.38 10.16
C SER A 247 -4.19 16.86 10.20
N PRO A 248 -4.11 16.23 11.39
CA PRO A 248 -4.37 14.79 11.56
C PRO A 248 -5.74 14.36 11.03
N VAL A 249 -6.76 15.22 11.19
CA VAL A 249 -8.14 14.95 10.72
C VAL A 249 -8.19 14.89 9.19
N LYS A 250 -7.59 15.87 8.49
CA LYS A 250 -7.56 15.88 7.01
C LYS A 250 -6.75 14.72 6.46
N LEU A 251 -5.62 14.43 7.11
CA LEU A 251 -4.78 13.28 6.81
C LEU A 251 -5.60 12.00 6.92
N TYR A 252 -6.22 11.78 8.09
CA TYR A 252 -6.99 10.58 8.38
C TYR A 252 -8.10 10.30 7.36
N PHE A 253 -8.95 11.28 7.05
CA PHE A 253 -10.06 11.03 6.11
C PHE A 253 -9.58 10.81 4.68
N THR A 254 -8.46 11.43 4.28
CA THR A 254 -7.88 11.18 2.95
C THR A 254 -7.20 9.81 2.89
N PHE A 255 -6.41 9.45 3.90
CA PHE A 255 -5.80 8.13 4.04
C PHE A 255 -6.87 7.03 4.07
N ARG A 256 -7.91 7.19 4.89
CA ARG A 256 -9.05 6.27 4.99
C ARG A 256 -9.70 6.03 3.63
N ALA A 257 -10.00 7.10 2.90
CA ALA A 257 -10.61 6.98 1.56
C ALA A 257 -9.67 6.27 0.57
N PHE A 258 -8.37 6.57 0.62
CA PHE A 258 -7.37 5.88 -0.20
C PHE A 258 -7.25 4.39 0.16
N TYR A 259 -7.24 4.05 1.44
CA TYR A 259 -7.17 2.68 1.92
C TYR A 259 -8.38 1.86 1.45
N ILE A 260 -9.59 2.41 1.64
CA ILE A 260 -10.84 1.78 1.23
C ILE A 260 -10.91 1.59 -0.28
N ARG A 261 -10.41 2.54 -1.08
CA ARG A 261 -10.44 2.41 -2.55
C ARG A 261 -9.35 1.46 -3.09
N TYR A 262 -8.18 1.42 -2.44
CA TYR A 262 -6.99 0.79 -3.01
C TYR A 262 -6.29 -0.19 -2.06
N CYS A 263 -5.78 0.29 -0.92
CA CYS A 263 -4.80 -0.48 -0.12
C CYS A 263 -5.36 -1.80 0.41
N HIS A 264 -6.66 -1.87 0.75
CA HIS A 264 -7.25 -3.11 1.25
C HIS A 264 -7.10 -4.27 0.23
N ARG A 265 -7.14 -3.97 -1.08
CA ARG A 265 -6.96 -4.95 -2.16
C ARG A 265 -5.55 -5.55 -2.21
N LEU A 266 -4.57 -4.85 -1.61
CA LEU A 266 -3.18 -5.30 -1.51
C LEU A 266 -2.96 -6.28 -0.35
N THR A 267 -3.93 -6.39 0.55
CA THR A 267 -3.85 -7.22 1.77
C THR A 267 -4.93 -8.29 1.85
N THR A 268 -5.94 -8.23 0.98
CA THR A 268 -7.07 -9.16 0.95
C THR A 268 -6.97 -10.12 -0.24
N ILE A 269 -7.13 -11.42 0.02
CA ILE A 269 -7.20 -12.44 -1.02
C ILE A 269 -8.57 -12.34 -1.71
N SER A 270 -8.56 -11.95 -2.98
CA SER A 270 -9.77 -11.86 -3.81
C SER A 270 -9.44 -12.14 -5.27
N THR A 271 -10.47 -12.33 -6.09
CA THR A 271 -10.34 -12.48 -7.55
C THR A 271 -10.41 -11.14 -8.29
N HIS A 272 -10.34 -10.01 -7.57
CA HIS A 272 -10.40 -8.68 -8.16
C HIS A 272 -9.20 -8.46 -9.11
N HIS A 273 -9.44 -7.86 -10.28
CA HIS A 273 -8.39 -7.66 -11.31
C HIS A 273 -7.23 -6.77 -10.85
N GLN A 274 -7.45 -5.90 -9.86
CA GLN A 274 -6.42 -5.09 -9.19
C GLN A 274 -6.06 -5.58 -7.78
N GLY A 275 -6.53 -6.77 -7.39
CA GLY A 275 -6.19 -7.39 -6.12
C GLY A 275 -4.75 -7.93 -6.12
N ILE A 276 -4.17 -8.14 -4.93
CA ILE A 276 -2.77 -8.55 -4.79
C ILE A 276 -2.40 -9.79 -5.63
N VAL A 277 -3.30 -10.79 -5.72
CA VAL A 277 -3.07 -12.00 -6.52
C VAL A 277 -2.93 -11.66 -8.02
N SER A 278 -3.85 -10.84 -8.54
CA SER A 278 -3.82 -10.39 -9.93
C SER A 278 -2.59 -9.52 -10.22
N LEU A 279 -2.16 -8.70 -9.27
CA LEU A 279 -0.95 -7.88 -9.39
C LEU A 279 0.33 -8.74 -9.40
N CYS A 280 0.40 -9.78 -8.57
CA CYS A 280 1.51 -10.75 -8.61
C CYS A 280 1.55 -11.48 -9.96
N LEU A 281 0.41 -11.97 -10.45
CA LEU A 281 0.31 -12.62 -11.75
C LEU A 281 0.67 -11.69 -12.90
N LEU A 282 0.23 -10.42 -12.85
CA LEU A 282 0.59 -9.40 -13.82
C LEU A 282 2.10 -9.18 -13.86
N PHE A 283 2.73 -9.03 -12.70
CA PHE A 283 4.18 -8.89 -12.58
C PHE A 283 4.90 -10.07 -13.24
N GLU A 284 4.53 -11.31 -12.90
CA GLU A 284 5.21 -12.49 -13.46
C GLU A 284 5.05 -12.60 -14.97
N LYS A 285 3.84 -12.39 -15.50
CA LYS A 285 3.62 -12.42 -16.95
C LYS A 285 4.45 -11.37 -17.66
N LEU A 286 4.51 -10.15 -17.12
CA LEU A 286 5.32 -9.08 -17.69
C LEU A 286 6.82 -9.42 -17.64
N LEU A 287 7.32 -10.03 -16.55
CA LEU A 287 8.71 -10.45 -16.44
C LEU A 287 9.06 -11.50 -17.50
N GLN A 288 8.19 -12.49 -17.67
CA GLN A 288 8.36 -13.57 -18.65
C GLN A 288 8.35 -13.04 -20.08
N THR A 289 7.46 -12.11 -20.42
CA THR A 289 7.30 -11.63 -21.80
C THR A 289 8.27 -10.51 -22.16
N HIS A 290 8.58 -9.59 -21.25
CA HIS A 290 9.39 -8.40 -21.56
C HIS A 290 10.85 -8.52 -21.13
N GLU A 291 11.16 -9.38 -20.16
CA GLU A 291 12.53 -9.64 -19.73
C GLU A 291 12.85 -11.15 -19.69
N PRO A 292 12.67 -11.88 -20.81
CA PRO A 292 12.81 -13.34 -20.85
C PRO A 292 14.22 -13.82 -20.47
N GLN A 293 15.25 -13.03 -20.76
CA GLN A 293 16.63 -13.32 -20.36
C GLN A 293 16.80 -13.28 -18.84
N LEU A 294 16.23 -12.26 -18.20
CA LEU A 294 16.29 -12.10 -16.75
C LEU A 294 15.45 -13.17 -16.07
N TRP A 295 14.31 -13.52 -16.66
CA TRP A 295 13.49 -14.65 -16.22
C TRP A 295 14.26 -15.99 -16.28
N SER A 296 14.93 -16.29 -17.40
CA SER A 296 15.76 -17.50 -17.53
C SER A 296 16.86 -17.54 -16.49
N HIS A 297 17.57 -16.42 -16.30
CA HIS A 297 18.63 -16.29 -15.31
C HIS A 297 18.13 -16.60 -13.90
N PHE A 298 17.01 -16.00 -13.48
CA PHE A 298 16.42 -16.31 -12.17
C PHE A 298 15.99 -17.77 -12.04
N ARG A 299 15.43 -18.36 -13.09
CA ARG A 299 15.06 -19.78 -13.10
C ARG A 299 16.26 -20.71 -12.97
N GLU A 300 17.34 -20.44 -13.68
CA GLU A 300 18.58 -21.21 -13.60
C GLU A 300 19.16 -21.19 -12.18
N LEU A 301 19.06 -20.04 -11.51
CA LEU A 301 19.50 -19.85 -10.13
C LEU A 301 18.48 -20.28 -9.07
N GLN A 302 17.29 -20.73 -9.45
CA GLN A 302 16.17 -21.03 -8.54
C GLN A 302 15.75 -19.85 -7.65
N ILE A 303 15.93 -18.62 -8.15
CA ILE A 303 15.50 -17.39 -7.48
C ILE A 303 14.06 -17.08 -7.90
N GLN A 304 13.20 -16.78 -6.92
CA GLN A 304 11.80 -16.44 -7.14
C GLN A 304 11.64 -14.91 -7.12
N PRO A 305 11.52 -14.23 -8.27
CA PRO A 305 11.53 -12.77 -8.32
C PRO A 305 10.38 -12.15 -7.52
N ILE A 306 9.23 -12.84 -7.49
CA ILE A 306 8.07 -12.41 -6.72
C ILE A 306 8.37 -12.27 -5.23
N ARG A 307 9.21 -13.14 -4.63
CA ARG A 307 9.59 -13.03 -3.21
C ARG A 307 10.32 -11.74 -2.88
N ILE A 308 11.05 -11.18 -3.85
CA ILE A 308 11.78 -9.93 -3.69
C ILE A 308 10.83 -8.73 -3.82
N VAL A 309 9.99 -8.71 -4.86
CA VAL A 309 9.14 -7.55 -5.17
C VAL A 309 7.82 -7.53 -4.39
N PHE A 310 7.41 -8.64 -3.78
CA PHE A 310 6.11 -8.73 -3.09
C PHE A 310 5.95 -7.67 -2.00
N LYS A 311 7.02 -7.39 -1.24
CA LYS A 311 7.02 -6.31 -0.23
C LYS A 311 6.75 -4.93 -0.84
N TRP A 312 7.20 -4.70 -2.07
CA TRP A 312 6.89 -3.47 -2.81
C TRP A 312 5.42 -3.43 -3.22
N LEU A 313 4.90 -4.52 -3.79
CA LEU A 313 3.50 -4.58 -4.25
C LEU A 313 2.52 -4.45 -3.07
N MET A 314 2.73 -5.22 -2.00
CA MET A 314 1.86 -5.23 -0.83
C MET A 314 1.81 -3.85 -0.14
N ARG A 315 2.92 -3.11 -0.10
CA ARG A 315 2.98 -1.76 0.49
C ARG A 315 2.85 -0.62 -0.52
N ALA A 316 2.49 -0.92 -1.77
CA ALA A 316 2.44 0.07 -2.86
C ALA A 316 3.71 0.96 -2.94
N PHE A 317 4.88 0.35 -2.75
CA PHE A 317 6.22 0.94 -2.68
C PHE A 317 6.50 1.87 -1.49
N SER A 318 5.58 2.00 -0.53
CA SER A 318 5.85 2.76 0.69
C SER A 318 6.92 2.10 1.55
N GLY A 319 7.84 2.91 2.08
CA GLY A 319 9.06 2.46 2.76
C GLY A 319 10.13 1.85 1.84
N HIS A 320 9.99 2.02 0.52
CA HIS A 320 10.95 1.53 -0.47
C HIS A 320 11.41 2.62 -1.44
N LEU A 321 10.51 3.51 -1.83
CA LEU A 321 10.85 4.70 -2.61
C LEU A 321 11.01 5.92 -1.70
N PRO A 322 11.86 6.89 -2.09
CA PRO A 322 11.82 8.24 -1.52
C PRO A 322 10.41 8.85 -1.60
N PRO A 323 10.00 9.72 -0.67
CA PRO A 323 8.60 10.11 -0.53
C PRO A 323 8.14 10.96 -1.72
N ASP A 324 9.03 11.78 -2.29
CA ASP A 324 8.75 12.54 -3.52
C ASP A 324 8.43 11.62 -4.70
N GLN A 325 9.16 10.51 -4.84
CA GLN A 325 8.93 9.52 -5.89
C GLN A 325 7.68 8.67 -5.62
N LEU A 326 7.46 8.28 -4.37
CA LEU A 326 6.27 7.54 -3.96
C LEU A 326 4.99 8.33 -4.21
N LEU A 327 4.97 9.61 -3.86
CA LEU A 327 3.83 10.50 -4.09
C LEU A 327 3.53 10.66 -5.59
N ILE A 328 4.54 10.63 -6.46
CA ILE A 328 4.34 10.58 -7.92
C ILE A 328 3.66 9.27 -8.31
N LEU A 329 4.14 8.12 -7.81
CA LEU A 329 3.51 6.83 -8.10
C LEU A 329 2.04 6.81 -7.66
N TRP A 330 1.72 7.38 -6.49
CA TRP A 330 0.34 7.46 -5.99
C TRP A 330 -0.50 8.52 -6.71
N ASP A 331 0.09 9.60 -7.24
CA ASP A 331 -0.58 10.48 -8.21
C ASP A 331 -1.07 9.65 -9.41
N LEU A 332 -0.25 8.72 -9.93
CA LEU A 332 -0.64 7.86 -11.04
C LEU A 332 -1.73 6.85 -10.66
N VAL A 333 -1.65 6.22 -9.48
CA VAL A 333 -2.71 5.33 -8.98
C VAL A 333 -4.05 6.07 -8.95
N LEU A 334 -4.08 7.29 -8.40
CA LEU A 334 -5.30 8.11 -8.34
C LEU A 334 -5.75 8.60 -9.71
N GLY A 335 -4.81 9.06 -10.54
CA GLY A 335 -5.08 9.62 -11.85
C GLY A 335 -5.66 8.59 -12.82
N PHE A 336 -5.14 7.36 -12.81
CA PHE A 336 -5.62 6.27 -13.66
C PHE A 336 -6.65 5.37 -12.99
N ASP A 337 -6.87 5.52 -11.68
CA ASP A 337 -7.73 4.63 -10.88
C ASP A 337 -7.32 3.16 -11.02
N SER A 338 -6.01 2.92 -11.00
CA SER A 338 -5.43 1.59 -11.24
C SER A 338 -4.21 1.31 -10.38
N LEU A 339 -4.22 0.14 -9.72
CA LEU A 339 -3.06 -0.43 -9.01
C LEU A 339 -2.14 -1.23 -9.93
N GLU A 340 -2.51 -1.48 -11.19
CA GLU A 340 -1.69 -2.26 -12.13
C GLU A 340 -0.36 -1.56 -12.45
N ILE A 341 -0.29 -0.24 -12.24
CA ILE A 341 0.95 0.54 -12.34
C ILE A 341 2.02 0.03 -11.37
N LEU A 342 1.63 -0.56 -10.22
CA LEU A 342 2.57 -1.10 -9.24
C LEU A 342 3.34 -2.30 -9.81
N SER A 343 2.66 -3.24 -10.46
CA SER A 343 3.28 -4.40 -11.11
C SER A 343 4.13 -4.00 -12.31
N LEU A 344 3.62 -3.07 -13.12
CA LEU A 344 4.39 -2.51 -14.24
C LEU A 344 5.68 -1.85 -13.73
N PHE A 345 5.58 -1.02 -12.68
CA PHE A 345 6.72 -0.33 -12.12
C PHE A 345 7.75 -1.28 -11.50
N ALA A 346 7.31 -2.35 -10.82
CA ALA A 346 8.21 -3.37 -10.30
C ALA A 346 9.07 -4.02 -11.41
N ILE A 347 8.49 -4.30 -12.58
CA ILE A 347 9.26 -4.80 -13.74
C ILE A 347 10.22 -3.76 -14.27
N ILE A 348 9.79 -2.51 -14.38
CA ILE A 348 10.64 -1.42 -14.84
C ILE A 348 11.87 -1.25 -13.95
N VAL A 349 11.72 -1.39 -12.63
CA VAL A 349 12.87 -1.37 -11.69
C VAL A 349 13.83 -2.53 -11.95
N LEU A 350 13.33 -3.74 -12.19
CA LEU A 350 14.18 -4.89 -12.53
C LEU A 350 14.88 -4.69 -13.88
N SER A 351 14.16 -4.26 -14.91
CA SER A 351 14.70 -3.91 -16.24
C SER A 351 15.80 -2.84 -16.14
N PHE A 352 15.58 -1.82 -15.30
CA PHE A 352 16.57 -0.77 -15.08
C PHE A 352 17.86 -1.28 -14.43
N ARG A 353 17.78 -2.32 -13.59
CA ARG A 353 18.92 -2.96 -12.93
C ARG A 353 19.41 -4.22 -13.66
N LYS A 354 18.90 -4.52 -14.86
CA LYS A 354 19.12 -5.78 -15.57
C LYS A 354 20.58 -6.15 -15.71
N GLU A 355 21.44 -5.23 -16.14
CA GLU A 355 22.86 -5.53 -16.36
C GLU A 355 23.55 -6.03 -15.08
N SER A 356 23.27 -5.41 -13.94
CA SER A 356 23.78 -5.85 -12.64
C SER A 356 23.17 -7.17 -12.19
N LEU A 357 21.86 -7.36 -12.42
CA LEU A 357 21.16 -8.59 -12.03
C LEU A 357 21.64 -9.82 -12.81
N MET A 358 21.99 -9.65 -14.09
CA MET A 358 22.54 -10.74 -14.92
C MET A 358 23.96 -11.18 -14.49
N GLN A 359 24.65 -10.39 -13.66
CA GLN A 359 26.02 -10.68 -13.21
C GLN A 359 26.07 -11.41 -11.86
N VAL A 360 24.97 -11.47 -11.13
CA VAL A 360 24.90 -12.10 -9.80
C VAL A 360 24.32 -13.51 -9.86
N SER A 361 24.73 -14.36 -8.93
CA SER A 361 24.39 -15.78 -8.90
C SER A 361 23.70 -16.25 -7.61
N SER A 362 23.32 -15.33 -6.71
CA SER A 362 22.68 -15.67 -5.44
C SER A 362 21.51 -14.73 -5.12
N LEU A 363 20.56 -15.23 -4.32
CA LEU A 363 19.42 -14.44 -3.84
C LEU A 363 19.87 -13.21 -3.06
N GLU A 364 20.85 -13.36 -2.17
CA GLU A 364 21.38 -12.26 -1.34
C GLU A 364 21.98 -11.14 -2.20
N SER A 365 22.72 -11.48 -3.27
CA SER A 365 23.28 -10.49 -4.18
C SER A 365 22.18 -9.77 -4.99
N VAL A 366 21.12 -10.47 -5.39
CA VAL A 366 19.95 -9.85 -6.03
C VAL A 366 19.22 -8.91 -5.07
N GLU A 367 19.00 -9.33 -3.83
CA GLU A 367 18.38 -8.51 -2.79
C GLU A 367 19.20 -7.25 -2.50
N SER A 368 20.54 -7.38 -2.48
CA SER A 368 21.45 -6.25 -2.30
C SER A 368 21.36 -5.23 -3.44
N ILE A 369 21.34 -5.68 -4.70
CA ILE A 369 21.16 -4.78 -5.87
C ILE A 369 19.84 -4.02 -5.81
N LEU A 370 18.80 -4.65 -5.26
CA LEU A 370 17.44 -4.13 -5.20
C LEU A 370 17.06 -3.53 -3.84
N ALA A 371 17.99 -3.48 -2.89
CA ALA A 371 17.72 -2.98 -1.54
C ALA A 371 17.48 -1.47 -1.54
N ASP A 372 18.24 -0.75 -2.36
CA ASP A 372 18.20 0.71 -2.45
C ASP A 372 17.56 1.20 -3.77
N LEU A 373 16.40 1.84 -3.62
CA LEU A 373 15.67 2.47 -4.72
C LEU A 373 15.77 4.01 -4.68
N SER A 374 16.67 4.59 -3.87
CA SER A 374 16.83 6.04 -3.72
C SER A 374 17.14 6.77 -5.04
N SER A 375 17.83 6.10 -5.97
CA SER A 375 18.17 6.65 -7.29
C SER A 375 17.06 6.54 -8.33
N ILE A 376 16.00 5.78 -8.03
CA ILE A 376 14.91 5.51 -8.97
C ILE A 376 14.05 6.77 -9.16
N LYS A 377 13.84 7.17 -10.42
CA LYS A 377 12.93 8.24 -10.80
C LYS A 377 11.69 7.66 -11.47
N VAL A 378 10.55 7.73 -10.78
CA VAL A 378 9.31 7.01 -11.15
C VAL A 378 8.81 7.43 -12.53
N SER A 379 8.51 8.72 -12.72
CA SER A 379 7.92 9.20 -13.98
C SER A 379 8.82 8.96 -15.19
N PRO A 380 10.11 9.34 -15.18
CA PRO A 380 10.98 9.12 -16.35
C PRO A 380 11.12 7.65 -16.73
N LEU A 381 11.23 6.74 -15.75
CA LEU A 381 11.37 5.32 -16.02
C LEU A 381 10.10 4.70 -16.60
N ILE A 382 8.92 5.08 -16.08
CA ILE A 382 7.64 4.65 -16.65
C ILE A 382 7.49 5.15 -18.08
N GLN A 383 7.73 6.43 -18.32
CA GLN A 383 7.65 7.01 -19.66
C GLN A 383 8.62 6.33 -20.63
N LEU A 384 9.87 6.11 -20.22
CA LEU A 384 10.87 5.42 -21.03
C LEU A 384 10.42 4.00 -21.38
N ALA A 385 9.94 3.23 -20.39
CA ALA A 385 9.48 1.87 -20.63
C ALA A 385 8.28 1.83 -21.58
N LEU A 386 7.28 2.69 -21.38
CA LEU A 386 6.10 2.75 -22.23
C LEU A 386 6.39 3.27 -23.65
N SER A 387 7.48 4.02 -23.85
CA SER A 387 7.88 4.57 -25.15
C SER A 387 8.68 3.60 -26.02
N ARG A 388 9.30 2.57 -25.43
CA ARG A 388 10.11 1.59 -26.15
C ARG A 388 9.18 0.58 -26.82
N ASP A 389 9.38 0.36 -28.12
CA ASP A 389 8.59 -0.59 -28.91
C ASP A 389 8.82 -2.04 -28.54
#